data_AF-A0A4Q4SSQ4-F1
#
_entry.id   AF-A0A4Q4SSQ4-F1
#
_cell.length_a   1.000
_cell.length_b   1.000
_cell.length_c   1.000
_cell.angle_alpha   90.00
_cell.angle_beta   90.00
_cell.angle_gamma   90.00
#
_symmetry.space_group_name_H-M   'P 1'
#
loop_
_entity.id
_entity.type
_entity.pdbx_description
1 polymer ?
#
loop_
_entity_poly.entity_id
_entity_poly.type
_entity_poly.pdbx_seq_one_letter_code
_entity_poly.pdbx_strand_id
1 'polypeptide(L)'
;MATALHNAVIRDHSCVSLANYFRKLLLTLDWKTIFDHLIESISSGAIDNEAFGVWVFVCQNADAIVAAMAQNVSATGRRNAIKQFGRQLRTEAGFPAVRDAIGGVEGTLALMSQMSVNEVDALCRTMRRSSTARAAVKLRQEYMSELYHALRGAPGAPRNPDTRPLGDSYKKITPACNAEIALRGVDFLHCIPGGLRYQAHAAAYEAHALAAMFPTEGEEQPVSAFAHLMERSGSFNMLVLQRVLRDRIMLTREEGESVIRMAALLLGRASRKNAKDDMTEQAMRLVVDCIRKHPVLAGLHRKYREEQPGLFCHRDLGERSTA
;
A
#
# COMPACT_ATOMS: atom_id res chain seq x y z
N MET A 1 2.28 -47.38 2.58
CA MET A 1 1.66 -47.35 3.93
C MET A 1 0.95 -46.02 4.07
N ALA A 2 -0.36 -46.02 4.33
CA ALA A 2 -1.08 -44.77 4.56
C ALA A 2 -0.51 -44.10 5.81
N THR A 3 0.13 -42.94 5.65
CA THR A 3 0.56 -42.11 6.77
C THR A 3 -0.68 -41.68 7.54
N ALA A 4 -0.97 -42.34 8.66
CA ALA A 4 -2.02 -41.92 9.58
C ALA A 4 -1.59 -40.62 10.27
N LEU A 5 -2.54 -39.69 10.47
CA LEU A 5 -2.30 -38.52 11.30
C LEU A 5 -2.28 -38.95 12.78
N HIS A 6 -1.25 -38.55 13.51
CA HIS A 6 -1.05 -38.97 14.90
C HIS A 6 -1.17 -37.80 15.86
N ASN A 7 -2.25 -37.74 16.64
CA ASN A 7 -2.48 -36.67 17.62
C ASN A 7 -1.37 -36.57 18.68
N ALA A 8 -0.75 -37.68 19.07
CA ALA A 8 0.39 -37.68 19.98
C ALA A 8 1.56 -36.84 19.44
N VAL A 9 1.88 -37.00 18.15
CA VAL A 9 2.92 -36.22 17.46
C VAL A 9 2.54 -34.74 17.42
N ILE A 10 1.26 -34.42 17.27
CA ILE A 10 0.80 -33.02 17.20
C ILE A 10 0.90 -32.31 18.56
N ARG A 11 0.65 -33.02 19.67
CA ARG A 11 0.70 -32.42 21.03
C ARG A 11 2.11 -32.14 21.53
N ASP A 12 3.05 -33.05 21.26
CA ASP A 12 4.34 -33.08 21.95
C ASP A 12 5.46 -32.36 21.17
N HIS A 13 5.09 -31.51 20.22
CA HIS A 13 6.04 -30.91 19.29
C HIS A 13 6.07 -29.39 19.31
N SER A 14 7.29 -28.86 19.23
CA SER A 14 7.52 -27.44 18.97
C SER A 14 6.93 -27.01 17.62
N CYS A 15 6.65 -25.72 17.45
CA CYS A 15 6.17 -25.15 16.18
C CYS A 15 7.05 -25.53 14.98
N VAL A 16 8.37 -25.63 15.16
CA VAL A 16 9.31 -26.01 14.08
C VAL A 16 9.14 -27.49 13.71
N SER A 17 9.03 -28.35 14.71
CA SER A 17 8.79 -29.79 14.52
C SER A 17 7.44 -30.04 13.85
N LEU A 18 6.38 -29.35 14.30
CA LEU A 18 5.05 -29.40 13.69
C LEU A 18 5.06 -28.93 12.24
N ALA A 19 5.76 -27.83 11.94
CA ALA A 19 5.84 -27.34 10.58
C ALA A 19 6.49 -28.37 9.64
N ASN A 20 7.57 -29.02 10.09
CA ASN A 20 8.21 -30.10 9.34
C ASN A 20 7.33 -31.34 9.20
N TYR A 21 6.58 -31.69 10.24
CA TYR A 21 5.61 -32.78 10.20
C TYR A 21 4.52 -32.53 9.17
N PHE A 22 3.87 -31.35 9.19
CA PHE A 22 2.85 -31.00 8.21
C PHE A 22 3.39 -30.93 6.78
N ARG A 23 4.62 -30.42 6.57
CA ARG A 23 5.26 -30.46 5.24
C ARG A 23 5.40 -31.89 4.72
N LYS A 24 5.83 -32.82 5.58
CA LYS A 24 5.95 -34.24 5.20
C LYS A 24 4.59 -34.84 4.88
N LEU A 25 3.56 -34.55 5.67
CA LEU A 25 2.20 -35.03 5.40
C LEU A 25 1.65 -34.50 4.07
N LEU A 26 1.90 -33.24 3.73
CA LEU A 26 1.46 -32.65 2.46
C LEU A 26 2.15 -33.26 1.22
N LEU A 27 3.21 -34.05 1.39
CA LEU A 27 3.80 -34.81 0.29
C LEU A 27 3.03 -36.09 -0.02
N THR A 28 2.20 -36.58 0.91
CA THR A 28 1.51 -37.88 0.79
C THR A 28 0.00 -37.79 0.93
N LEU A 29 -0.52 -36.73 1.55
CA LEU A 29 -1.94 -36.53 1.82
C LEU A 29 -2.42 -35.22 1.19
N ASP A 30 -3.69 -35.21 0.78
CA ASP A 30 -4.36 -33.98 0.39
C ASP A 30 -4.54 -33.03 1.60
N TRP A 31 -4.53 -31.72 1.33
CA TRP A 31 -4.68 -30.72 2.38
C TRP A 31 -6.00 -30.87 3.13
N LYS A 32 -7.07 -31.30 2.44
CA LYS A 32 -8.40 -31.46 3.03
C LYS A 32 -8.42 -32.57 4.07
N THR A 33 -7.76 -33.70 3.79
CA THR A 33 -7.62 -34.80 4.75
C THR A 33 -6.93 -34.34 6.04
N ILE A 34 -5.88 -33.53 5.91
CA ILE A 34 -5.18 -32.96 7.07
C ILE A 34 -6.07 -31.96 7.80
N PHE A 35 -6.76 -31.08 7.07
CA PHE A 35 -7.68 -30.10 7.62
C PHE A 35 -8.81 -30.75 8.42
N ASP A 36 -9.53 -31.70 7.83
CA ASP A 36 -10.68 -32.38 8.45
C ASP A 36 -10.26 -33.07 9.76
N HIS A 37 -9.10 -33.77 9.75
CA HIS A 37 -8.53 -34.38 10.95
C HIS A 37 -8.19 -33.36 12.03
N LEU A 38 -7.59 -32.22 11.67
CA LEU A 38 -7.28 -31.16 12.62
C LEU A 38 -8.54 -30.54 13.24
N ILE A 39 -9.57 -30.30 12.43
CA ILE A 39 -10.85 -29.76 12.88
C ILE A 39 -11.53 -30.72 13.87
N GLU A 40 -11.58 -32.01 13.55
CA GLU A 40 -12.14 -33.04 14.42
C GLU A 40 -11.35 -33.17 15.74
N SER A 41 -10.03 -33.19 15.64
CA SER A 41 -9.14 -33.33 16.81
C SER A 41 -9.20 -32.10 17.73
N ILE A 42 -9.35 -30.90 17.19
CA ILE A 42 -9.55 -29.68 18.01
C ILE A 42 -10.93 -29.70 18.66
N SER A 43 -11.96 -30.07 17.91
CA SER A 43 -13.35 -30.10 18.40
C SER A 43 -13.54 -31.09 19.55
N SER A 44 -12.87 -32.24 19.48
CA SER A 44 -12.86 -33.25 20.54
C SER A 44 -11.93 -32.91 21.72
N GLY A 45 -11.16 -31.82 21.63
CA GLY A 45 -10.13 -31.46 22.63
C GLY A 45 -8.91 -32.39 22.62
N ALA A 46 -8.76 -33.21 21.58
CA ALA A 46 -7.65 -34.14 21.45
C ALA A 46 -6.32 -33.46 21.09
N ILE A 47 -6.34 -32.24 20.54
CA ILE A 47 -5.16 -31.39 20.30
C ILE A 47 -5.50 -29.93 20.60
N ASP A 48 -4.48 -29.10 20.79
CA ASP A 48 -4.65 -27.66 20.99
C ASP A 48 -4.92 -26.88 19.69
N ASN A 49 -5.24 -25.60 19.85
CA ASN A 49 -5.49 -24.67 18.75
C ASN A 49 -4.20 -24.17 18.06
N GLU A 50 -3.03 -24.38 18.66
CA GLU A 50 -1.77 -23.82 18.17
C GLU A 50 -1.28 -24.57 16.94
N ALA A 51 -1.41 -25.90 16.95
CA ALA A 51 -1.09 -26.76 15.81
C ALA A 51 -1.81 -26.32 14.52
N PHE A 52 -3.06 -25.88 14.64
CA PHE A 52 -3.84 -25.38 13.50
C PHE A 52 -3.20 -24.14 12.85
N GLY A 53 -2.71 -23.21 13.69
CA GLY A 53 -2.02 -22.01 13.20
C GLY A 53 -0.76 -22.35 12.42
N VAL A 54 0.00 -23.35 12.87
CA VAL A 54 1.19 -23.84 12.17
C VAL A 54 0.83 -24.48 10.84
N TRP A 55 -0.22 -25.31 10.80
CA TRP A 55 -0.68 -25.96 9.58
C TRP A 55 -1.11 -24.94 8.51
N VAL A 56 -1.91 -23.93 8.87
CA VAL A 56 -2.35 -22.88 7.94
C VAL A 56 -1.16 -22.16 7.30
N PHE A 57 -0.11 -21.90 8.08
CA PHE A 57 1.10 -21.25 7.57
C PHE A 57 1.89 -22.14 6.60
N VAL A 58 1.92 -23.45 6.84
CA VAL A 58 2.66 -24.44 6.03
C VAL A 58 1.92 -24.79 4.74
N CYS A 59 0.60 -24.93 4.78
CA CYS A 59 -0.19 -25.45 3.67
C CYS A 59 -0.08 -24.58 2.40
N GLN A 60 -0.08 -23.25 2.55
CA GLN A 60 0.00 -22.24 1.48
C GLN A 60 -1.03 -22.37 0.33
N ASN A 61 -1.88 -23.39 0.33
CA ASN A 61 -2.97 -23.59 -0.61
C ASN A 61 -4.12 -22.60 -0.34
N ALA A 62 -4.69 -22.03 -1.40
CA ALA A 62 -5.72 -20.99 -1.31
C ALA A 62 -7.04 -21.53 -0.73
N ASP A 63 -7.51 -22.68 -1.20
CA ASP A 63 -8.74 -23.32 -0.70
C ASP A 63 -8.62 -23.69 0.77
N ALA A 64 -7.46 -24.21 1.18
CA ALA A 64 -7.16 -24.52 2.57
C ALA A 64 -7.21 -23.28 3.47
N ILE A 65 -6.68 -22.14 3.00
CA ILE A 65 -6.71 -20.87 3.74
C ILE A 65 -8.16 -20.38 3.89
N VAL A 66 -8.96 -20.44 2.82
CA VAL A 66 -10.37 -20.02 2.84
C VAL A 66 -11.20 -20.93 3.75
N ALA A 67 -11.03 -22.26 3.66
CA ALA A 67 -11.66 -23.21 4.56
C ALA A 67 -11.28 -22.95 6.03
N ALA A 68 -10.02 -22.62 6.30
CA ALA A 68 -9.53 -22.25 7.62
C ALA A 68 -10.06 -20.91 8.14
N MET A 69 -10.46 -20.00 7.26
CA MET A 69 -11.19 -18.78 7.62
C MET A 69 -12.67 -19.06 7.93
N ALA A 70 -13.28 -20.05 7.26
CA ALA A 70 -14.70 -20.39 7.37
C ALA A 70 -15.04 -21.29 8.57
N GLN A 71 -14.11 -22.11 9.04
CA GLN A 71 -14.35 -23.01 10.17
C GLN A 71 -14.75 -22.27 11.46
N ASN A 72 -15.60 -22.89 12.28
CA ASN A 72 -16.12 -22.30 13.53
C ASN A 72 -15.45 -22.82 14.82
N VAL A 73 -14.57 -23.82 14.75
CA VAL A 73 -13.99 -24.54 15.89
C VAL A 73 -12.87 -23.81 16.61
N SER A 74 -12.11 -22.95 15.91
CA SER A 74 -10.93 -22.27 16.45
C SER A 74 -10.87 -20.80 16.04
N ALA A 75 -11.17 -19.90 16.97
CA ALA A 75 -11.02 -18.46 16.75
C ALA A 75 -9.56 -18.06 16.47
N THR A 76 -8.60 -18.69 17.16
CA THR A 76 -7.17 -18.49 16.90
C THR A 76 -6.79 -18.99 15.50
N GLY A 77 -7.31 -20.15 15.09
CA GLY A 77 -7.14 -20.69 13.75
C GLY A 77 -7.65 -19.72 12.67
N ARG A 78 -8.88 -19.20 12.81
CA ARG A 78 -9.44 -18.21 11.88
C ARG A 78 -8.60 -16.94 11.81
N ARG A 79 -8.16 -16.40 12.94
CA ARG A 79 -7.28 -15.21 12.97
C ARG A 79 -5.96 -15.44 12.23
N ASN A 80 -5.37 -16.63 12.37
CA ASN A 80 -4.14 -16.98 11.66
C ASN A 80 -4.39 -17.17 10.16
N ALA A 81 -5.52 -17.77 9.77
CA ALA A 81 -5.96 -17.88 8.39
C ALA A 81 -6.19 -16.50 7.74
N ILE A 82 -6.84 -15.57 8.44
CA ILE A 82 -6.99 -14.17 7.97
C ILE A 82 -5.63 -13.54 7.69
N LYS A 83 -4.66 -13.70 8.61
CA LYS A 83 -3.29 -13.17 8.39
C LYS A 83 -2.64 -13.79 7.15
N GLN A 84 -2.79 -15.09 6.95
CA GLN A 84 -2.22 -15.81 5.82
C GLN A 84 -2.89 -15.40 4.49
N PHE A 85 -4.21 -15.27 4.47
CA PHE A 85 -4.97 -14.70 3.36
C PHE A 85 -4.42 -13.31 2.99
N GLY A 86 -4.18 -12.46 3.99
CA GLY A 86 -3.54 -11.16 3.80
C GLY A 86 -2.16 -11.19 3.16
N ARG A 87 -1.37 -12.23 3.41
CA ARG A 87 -0.08 -12.42 2.76
C ARG A 87 -0.26 -12.82 1.30
N GLN A 88 -1.21 -13.71 1.00
CA GLN A 88 -1.52 -14.11 -0.37
C GLN A 88 -2.07 -12.94 -1.21
N LEU A 89 -2.89 -12.06 -0.62
CA LEU A 89 -3.35 -10.84 -1.27
C LEU A 89 -2.21 -9.91 -1.74
N ARG A 90 -0.97 -10.11 -1.29
CA ARG A 90 0.18 -9.24 -1.62
C ARG A 90 1.11 -9.83 -2.68
N THR A 91 0.87 -11.06 -3.12
CA THR A 91 1.70 -11.76 -4.10
C THR A 91 0.98 -11.85 -5.45
N GLU A 92 1.75 -11.99 -6.53
CA GLU A 92 1.21 -12.00 -7.89
C GLU A 92 0.40 -13.27 -8.16
N ALA A 93 0.93 -14.43 -7.78
CA ALA A 93 0.23 -15.71 -7.91
C ALA A 93 -0.82 -15.95 -6.82
N GLY A 94 -0.58 -15.46 -5.60
CA GLY A 94 -1.46 -15.73 -4.46
C GLY A 94 -2.75 -14.94 -4.51
N PHE A 95 -2.73 -13.70 -5.00
CA PHE A 95 -3.94 -12.87 -5.08
C PHE A 95 -5.07 -13.52 -5.90
N PRO A 96 -4.88 -13.90 -7.18
CA PRO A 96 -5.94 -14.52 -7.96
C PRO A 96 -6.38 -15.85 -7.31
N ALA A 97 -5.43 -16.66 -6.83
CA ALA A 97 -5.75 -17.94 -6.19
C ALA A 97 -6.70 -17.80 -4.98
N VAL A 98 -6.43 -16.87 -4.06
CA VAL A 98 -7.31 -16.67 -2.89
C VAL A 98 -8.60 -15.93 -3.21
N ARG A 99 -8.61 -15.10 -4.26
CA ARG A 99 -9.85 -14.47 -4.78
C ARG A 99 -10.77 -15.52 -5.37
N ASP A 100 -10.24 -16.46 -6.13
CA ASP A 100 -11.05 -17.48 -6.81
C ASP A 100 -11.53 -18.53 -5.79
N ALA A 101 -10.64 -18.97 -4.89
CA ALA A 101 -10.99 -19.90 -3.81
C ALA A 101 -12.08 -19.38 -2.87
N ILE A 102 -12.10 -18.06 -2.58
CA ILE A 102 -13.16 -17.46 -1.75
C ILE A 102 -14.46 -17.24 -2.52
N GLY A 103 -14.50 -17.42 -3.84
CA GLY A 103 -15.67 -17.11 -4.67
C GLY A 103 -15.85 -15.63 -4.96
N GLY A 104 -14.75 -14.87 -5.03
CA GLY A 104 -14.76 -13.44 -5.35
C GLY A 104 -15.48 -12.59 -4.30
N VAL A 105 -16.19 -11.56 -4.78
CA VAL A 105 -16.88 -10.59 -3.92
C VAL A 105 -18.01 -11.26 -3.15
N GLU A 106 -18.86 -12.03 -3.82
CA GLU A 106 -20.02 -12.68 -3.20
C GLU A 106 -19.62 -13.66 -2.11
N GLY A 107 -18.64 -14.52 -2.37
CA GLY A 107 -18.17 -15.46 -1.36
C GLY A 107 -17.42 -14.78 -0.21
N THR A 108 -16.77 -13.63 -0.45
CA THR A 108 -16.22 -12.80 0.64
C THR A 108 -17.33 -12.22 1.52
N LEU A 109 -18.42 -11.72 0.94
CA LEU A 109 -19.58 -11.23 1.69
C LEU A 109 -20.22 -12.35 2.53
N ALA A 110 -20.40 -13.53 1.92
CA ALA A 110 -20.95 -14.71 2.58
C ALA A 110 -20.06 -15.21 3.72
N LEU A 111 -18.74 -15.11 3.58
CA LEU A 111 -17.80 -15.44 4.64
C LEU A 111 -17.85 -14.41 5.77
N MET A 112 -17.87 -13.12 5.44
CA MET A 112 -17.92 -12.04 6.44
C MET A 112 -19.19 -12.07 7.29
N SER A 113 -20.34 -12.48 6.74
CA SER A 113 -21.60 -12.58 7.50
C SER A 113 -21.57 -13.68 8.57
N GLN A 114 -20.73 -14.70 8.40
CA GLN A 114 -20.55 -15.80 9.36
C GLN A 114 -19.48 -15.48 10.42
N MET A 115 -18.60 -14.52 10.16
CA MET A 115 -17.54 -14.10 11.07
C MET A 115 -18.09 -13.21 12.20
N SER A 116 -17.42 -13.21 13.35
CA SER A 116 -17.68 -12.22 14.40
C SER A 116 -17.26 -10.80 13.95
N VAL A 117 -17.80 -9.77 14.62
CA VAL A 117 -17.45 -8.36 14.38
C VAL A 117 -15.94 -8.11 14.44
N ASN A 118 -15.26 -8.73 15.41
CA ASN A 118 -13.82 -8.60 15.60
C ASN A 118 -13.02 -9.26 14.47
N GLU A 119 -13.52 -10.35 13.91
CA GLU A 119 -12.89 -11.05 12.77
C GLU A 119 -13.10 -10.28 11.47
N VAL A 120 -14.29 -9.72 11.26
CA VAL A 120 -14.57 -8.81 10.14
C VAL A 120 -13.62 -7.62 10.19
N ASP A 121 -13.48 -6.97 11.35
CA ASP A 121 -12.54 -5.86 11.53
C ASP A 121 -11.08 -6.28 11.25
N ALA A 122 -10.67 -7.46 11.73
CA ALA A 122 -9.34 -8.01 11.47
C ALA A 122 -9.10 -8.29 9.97
N LEU A 123 -10.11 -8.80 9.26
CA LEU A 123 -10.06 -9.05 7.83
C LEU A 123 -9.95 -7.74 7.04
N CYS A 124 -10.79 -6.74 7.36
CA CYS A 124 -10.72 -5.42 6.73
C CYS A 124 -9.36 -4.74 6.94
N ARG A 125 -8.78 -4.81 8.15
CA ARG A 125 -7.42 -4.31 8.43
C ARG A 125 -6.35 -5.07 7.65
N THR A 126 -6.57 -6.36 7.40
CA THR A 126 -5.65 -7.20 6.65
C THR A 126 -5.70 -6.87 5.16
N MET A 127 -6.90 -6.76 4.59
CA MET A 127 -7.10 -6.27 3.21
C MET A 127 -6.49 -4.88 3.01
N ARG A 128 -6.68 -3.96 3.97
CA ARG A 128 -6.03 -2.63 3.97
C ARG A 128 -4.52 -2.70 3.78
N ARG A 129 -3.85 -3.64 4.47
CA ARG A 129 -2.38 -3.80 4.38
C ARG A 129 -1.93 -4.25 2.98
N SER A 130 -2.83 -4.77 2.13
CA SER A 130 -2.47 -5.10 0.75
C SER A 130 -2.29 -3.85 -0.13
N SER A 131 -2.82 -2.69 0.26
CA SER A 131 -2.81 -1.45 -0.54
C SER A 131 -1.45 -1.05 -1.14
N THR A 132 -0.36 -1.32 -0.42
CA THR A 132 1.01 -0.96 -0.84
C THR A 132 1.77 -2.08 -1.57
N ALA A 133 1.15 -3.24 -1.78
CA ALA A 133 1.78 -4.28 -2.57
C ALA A 133 1.94 -3.82 -4.04
N ARG A 134 3.02 -4.24 -4.68
CA ARG A 134 3.32 -3.91 -6.10
C ARG A 134 2.81 -4.97 -7.08
N ALA A 135 2.54 -6.17 -6.60
CA ALA A 135 1.96 -7.23 -7.41
C ALA A 135 0.47 -6.98 -7.67
N ALA A 136 -0.02 -7.34 -8.87
CA ALA A 136 -1.43 -7.34 -9.24
C ALA A 136 -2.23 -6.07 -8.83
N VAL A 137 -1.61 -4.88 -8.88
CA VAL A 137 -2.19 -3.64 -8.31
C VAL A 137 -3.58 -3.36 -8.86
N LYS A 138 -3.74 -3.38 -10.19
CA LYS A 138 -5.01 -3.06 -10.85
C LYS A 138 -6.12 -4.04 -10.45
N LEU A 139 -5.89 -5.34 -10.60
CA LEU A 139 -6.86 -6.38 -10.25
C LEU A 139 -7.24 -6.34 -8.76
N ARG A 140 -6.28 -6.03 -7.87
CA ARG A 140 -6.55 -5.88 -6.44
C ARG A 140 -7.40 -4.66 -6.13
N GLN A 141 -7.07 -3.52 -6.72
CA GLN A 141 -7.84 -2.30 -6.53
C GLN A 141 -9.27 -2.45 -7.05
N GLU A 142 -9.46 -3.08 -8.20
CA GLU A 142 -10.78 -3.41 -8.76
C GLU A 142 -11.57 -4.29 -7.77
N TYR A 143 -11.01 -5.43 -7.38
CA TYR A 143 -11.63 -6.34 -6.42
C TYR A 143 -12.00 -5.67 -5.09
N MET A 144 -11.08 -4.89 -4.51
CA MET A 144 -11.32 -4.19 -3.24
C MET A 144 -12.36 -3.08 -3.38
N SER A 145 -12.45 -2.45 -4.55
CA SER A 145 -13.45 -1.41 -4.84
C SER A 145 -14.84 -2.01 -4.99
N GLU A 146 -14.97 -3.09 -5.76
CA GLU A 146 -16.22 -3.84 -5.92
C GLU A 146 -16.72 -4.37 -4.56
N LEU A 147 -15.82 -4.99 -3.79
CA LEU A 147 -16.13 -5.45 -2.43
C LEU A 147 -16.58 -4.30 -1.53
N TYR A 148 -15.89 -3.17 -1.55
CA TYR A 148 -16.27 -2.01 -0.74
C TYR A 148 -17.66 -1.48 -1.12
N HIS A 149 -17.97 -1.39 -2.43
CA HIS A 149 -19.29 -1.00 -2.90
C HIS A 149 -20.39 -1.97 -2.44
N ALA A 150 -20.15 -3.28 -2.55
CA ALA A 150 -21.09 -4.29 -2.11
C ALA A 150 -21.33 -4.24 -0.59
N LEU A 151 -20.26 -4.10 0.21
CA LEU A 151 -20.34 -3.93 1.67
C LEU A 151 -21.14 -2.69 2.08
N ARG A 152 -21.13 -1.64 1.26
CA ARG A 152 -21.86 -0.38 1.48
C ARG A 152 -23.26 -0.37 0.88
N GLY A 153 -23.68 -1.44 0.20
CA GLY A 153 -24.99 -1.52 -0.46
C GLY A 153 -25.13 -0.54 -1.63
N ALA A 154 -24.05 -0.30 -2.38
CA ALA A 154 -24.10 0.57 -3.56
C ALA A 154 -25.06 -0.02 -4.62
N PRO A 155 -25.80 0.82 -5.37
CA PRO A 155 -26.67 0.34 -6.45
C PRO A 155 -25.91 -0.51 -7.46
N GLY A 156 -26.49 -1.66 -7.86
CA GLY A 156 -25.90 -2.58 -8.83
C GLY A 156 -24.81 -3.52 -8.27
N ALA A 157 -24.36 -3.33 -7.03
CA ALA A 157 -23.44 -4.27 -6.38
C ALA A 157 -24.20 -5.46 -5.76
N PRO A 158 -23.54 -6.62 -5.57
CA PRO A 158 -24.13 -7.75 -4.86
C PRO A 158 -24.66 -7.36 -3.47
N ARG A 159 -25.78 -7.95 -3.06
CA ARG A 159 -26.40 -7.67 -1.76
C ARG A 159 -25.51 -8.19 -0.64
N ASN A 160 -25.12 -7.31 0.29
CA ASN A 160 -24.46 -7.72 1.53
C ASN A 160 -25.46 -8.47 2.44
N PRO A 161 -25.24 -9.76 2.74
CA PRO A 161 -26.11 -10.53 3.63
C PRO A 161 -25.91 -10.17 5.11
N ASP A 162 -24.82 -9.48 5.45
CA ASP A 162 -24.53 -9.03 6.81
C ASP A 162 -25.32 -7.75 7.13
N THR A 163 -26.24 -7.84 8.10
CA THR A 163 -27.11 -6.73 8.52
C THR A 163 -26.52 -5.91 9.66
N ARG A 164 -25.35 -6.29 10.19
CA ARG A 164 -24.73 -5.60 11.34
C ARG A 164 -24.18 -4.23 10.92
N PRO A 165 -24.15 -3.22 11.81
CA PRO A 165 -23.69 -1.87 11.50
C PRO A 165 -22.15 -1.78 11.45
N LEU A 166 -21.51 -2.44 10.48
CA LEU A 166 -20.05 -2.61 10.38
C LEU A 166 -19.36 -1.55 9.51
N GLY A 167 -20.03 -0.42 9.29
CA GLY A 167 -19.56 0.64 8.40
C GLY A 167 -18.13 1.11 8.69
N ASP A 168 -17.76 1.24 9.97
CA ASP A 168 -16.41 1.67 10.36
C ASP A 168 -15.35 0.58 10.24
N SER A 169 -15.74 -0.70 10.21
CA SER A 169 -14.86 -1.79 9.83
C SER A 169 -14.61 -1.78 8.32
N TYR A 170 -15.68 -1.64 7.52
CA TYR A 170 -15.58 -1.64 6.06
C TYR A 170 -14.76 -0.45 5.53
N LYS A 171 -14.89 0.74 6.12
CA LYS A 171 -14.06 1.93 5.81
C LYS A 171 -12.56 1.66 5.88
N LYS A 172 -12.10 0.64 6.61
CA LYS A 172 -10.67 0.31 6.71
C LYS A 172 -10.14 -0.25 5.39
N ILE A 173 -10.97 -0.80 4.52
CA ILE A 173 -10.56 -1.34 3.21
C ILE A 173 -10.14 -0.22 2.24
N THR A 174 -10.68 1.00 2.39
CA THR A 174 -10.56 2.08 1.40
C THR A 174 -9.16 2.36 0.86
N PRO A 175 -8.05 2.28 1.64
CA PRO A 175 -6.71 2.47 1.07
C PRO A 175 -6.33 1.46 -0.02
N ALA A 176 -6.94 0.27 -0.03
CA ALA A 176 -6.70 -0.78 -1.01
C ALA A 176 -7.64 -0.72 -2.22
N CYS A 177 -8.67 0.14 -2.19
CA CYS A 177 -9.54 0.39 -3.33
C CYS A 177 -8.84 1.25 -4.40
N ASN A 178 -9.54 1.56 -5.49
CA ASN A 178 -9.11 2.52 -6.50
C ASN A 178 -9.01 3.95 -5.92
N ALA A 179 -8.41 4.87 -6.68
CA ALA A 179 -8.18 6.24 -6.25
C ALA A 179 -9.48 7.00 -5.92
N GLU A 180 -10.55 6.77 -6.69
CA GLU A 180 -11.84 7.43 -6.48
C GLU A 180 -12.40 7.16 -5.07
N ILE A 181 -12.35 5.90 -4.62
CA ILE A 181 -12.83 5.52 -3.29
C ILE A 181 -11.79 5.89 -2.21
N ALA A 182 -10.51 5.61 -2.46
CA ALA A 182 -9.44 5.79 -1.48
C ALA A 182 -9.24 7.25 -1.08
N LEU A 183 -9.48 8.17 -2.02
CA LEU A 183 -9.28 9.61 -1.85
C LEU A 183 -10.57 10.37 -1.50
N ARG A 184 -11.71 9.68 -1.44
CA ARG A 184 -12.99 10.32 -1.11
C ARG A 184 -12.95 10.96 0.28
N GLY A 185 -13.21 12.27 0.33
CA GLY A 185 -13.21 13.05 1.57
C GLY A 185 -11.83 13.15 2.24
N VAL A 186 -10.75 12.91 1.49
CA VAL A 186 -9.40 13.18 1.99
C VAL A 186 -9.15 14.67 1.95
N ASP A 187 -8.68 15.19 3.08
CA ASP A 187 -8.05 16.50 3.13
C ASP A 187 -6.63 16.37 2.58
N PHE A 188 -6.43 16.88 1.36
CA PHE A 188 -5.16 16.80 0.65
C PHE A 188 -4.10 17.74 1.22
N LEU A 189 -4.50 18.81 1.90
CA LEU A 189 -3.59 19.77 2.52
C LEU A 189 -2.95 19.16 3.77
N HIS A 190 -3.75 18.40 4.53
CA HIS A 190 -3.32 17.77 5.78
C HIS A 190 -3.02 16.27 5.64
N CYS A 191 -2.80 15.78 4.41
CA CYS A 191 -2.49 14.37 4.19
C CYS A 191 -1.13 14.04 4.82
N ILE A 192 -1.13 13.11 5.79
CA ILE A 192 0.10 12.68 6.45
C ILE A 192 0.97 11.88 5.46
N PRO A 193 2.15 12.38 5.07
CA PRO A 193 3.04 11.67 4.17
C PRO A 193 3.43 10.31 4.76
N GLY A 194 3.34 9.26 3.94
CA GLY A 194 3.68 7.90 4.36
C GLY A 194 2.53 7.11 4.97
N GLY A 195 1.33 7.68 5.10
CA GLY A 195 0.12 6.88 5.31
C GLY A 195 -0.09 5.86 4.20
N LEU A 196 -0.74 4.72 4.51
CA LEU A 196 -1.01 3.66 3.53
C LEU A 196 -1.75 4.17 2.28
N ARG A 197 -2.66 5.14 2.45
CA ARG A 197 -3.39 5.76 1.32
C ARG A 197 -2.45 6.48 0.37
N TYR A 198 -1.56 7.34 0.90
CA TYR A 198 -0.58 8.05 0.07
C TYR A 198 0.33 7.06 -0.66
N GLN A 199 0.87 6.07 0.06
CA GLN A 199 1.77 5.08 -0.55
C GLN A 199 1.10 4.27 -1.67
N ALA A 200 -0.19 3.95 -1.52
CA ALA A 200 -0.95 3.18 -2.51
C ALA A 200 -1.41 4.03 -3.71
N HIS A 201 -1.59 5.34 -3.53
CA HIS A 201 -2.20 6.25 -4.50
C HIS A 201 -1.35 7.47 -4.80
N ALA A 202 -0.02 7.37 -4.68
CA ALA A 202 0.89 8.50 -4.78
C ALA A 202 0.67 9.32 -6.06
N ALA A 203 0.53 8.67 -7.21
CA ALA A 203 0.28 9.34 -8.48
C ALA A 203 -1.02 10.17 -8.49
N ALA A 204 -2.09 9.69 -7.84
CA ALA A 204 -3.35 10.41 -7.77
C ALA A 204 -3.27 11.60 -6.78
N TYR A 205 -2.54 11.45 -5.66
CA TYR A 205 -2.22 12.58 -4.77
C TYR A 205 -1.39 13.64 -5.48
N GLU A 206 -0.35 13.22 -6.19
CA GLU A 206 0.52 14.12 -6.96
C GLU A 206 -0.26 14.82 -8.07
N ALA A 207 -1.11 14.12 -8.81
CA ALA A 207 -1.98 14.73 -9.82
C ALA A 207 -2.95 15.76 -9.22
N HIS A 208 -3.56 15.45 -8.07
CA HIS A 208 -4.44 16.39 -7.37
C HIS A 208 -3.68 17.64 -6.90
N ALA A 209 -2.51 17.46 -6.29
CA ALA A 209 -1.67 18.56 -5.85
C ALA A 209 -1.22 19.44 -7.02
N LEU A 210 -0.83 18.86 -8.16
CA LEU A 210 -0.51 19.62 -9.37
C LEU A 210 -1.70 20.40 -9.92
N ALA A 211 -2.90 19.83 -9.88
CA ALA A 211 -4.11 20.52 -10.32
C ALA A 211 -4.48 21.68 -9.38
N ALA A 212 -4.24 21.53 -8.07
CA ALA A 212 -4.50 22.56 -7.08
C ALA A 212 -3.46 23.69 -7.11
N MET A 213 -2.19 23.36 -7.33
CA MET A 213 -1.10 24.35 -7.49
C MET A 213 -1.16 25.08 -8.82
N PHE A 214 -1.68 24.43 -9.88
CA PHE A 214 -1.67 24.98 -11.23
C PHE A 214 -3.05 24.81 -11.89
N PRO A 215 -4.11 25.43 -11.31
CA PRO A 215 -5.46 25.25 -11.81
C PRO A 215 -5.63 25.91 -13.19
N THR A 216 -6.47 25.31 -14.03
CA THR A 216 -6.93 25.99 -15.25
C THR A 216 -7.98 27.05 -14.95
N GLU A 217 -8.78 26.83 -13.90
CA GLU A 217 -9.85 27.70 -13.43
C GLU A 217 -9.94 27.60 -11.89
N GLY A 218 -10.18 28.72 -11.21
CA GLY A 218 -10.33 28.77 -9.74
C GLY A 218 -9.14 29.37 -9.00
N GLU A 219 -9.18 29.26 -7.66
CA GLU A 219 -8.15 29.81 -6.77
C GLU A 219 -6.94 28.87 -6.69
N GLU A 220 -5.76 29.42 -6.99
CA GLU A 220 -4.48 28.73 -6.93
C GLU A 220 -4.08 28.46 -5.48
N GLN A 221 -3.71 27.21 -5.19
CA GLN A 221 -3.11 26.86 -3.91
C GLN A 221 -1.60 27.09 -3.97
N PRO A 222 -0.99 27.72 -2.95
CA PRO A 222 0.43 28.00 -2.98
C PRO A 222 1.23 26.70 -2.97
N VAL A 223 2.37 26.69 -3.66
CA VAL A 223 3.30 25.55 -3.73
C VAL A 223 3.68 25.06 -2.32
N SER A 224 3.81 25.97 -1.36
CA SER A 224 4.12 25.66 0.05
C SER A 224 3.09 24.76 0.73
N ALA A 225 1.81 24.80 0.32
CA ALA A 225 0.75 23.96 0.87
C ALA A 225 1.00 22.45 0.68
N PHE A 226 1.79 22.10 -0.33
CA PHE A 226 2.14 20.71 -0.67
C PHE A 226 3.60 20.34 -0.36
N ALA A 227 4.28 21.13 0.48
CA ALA A 227 5.69 20.89 0.85
C ALA A 227 5.92 19.45 1.37
N HIS A 228 4.93 18.89 2.06
CA HIS A 228 4.96 17.53 2.60
C HIS A 228 5.11 16.43 1.53
N LEU A 229 4.59 16.66 0.31
CA LEU A 229 4.78 15.76 -0.84
C LEU A 229 6.18 15.89 -1.42
N MET A 230 6.66 17.14 -1.50
CA MET A 230 7.96 17.47 -2.09
C MET A 230 9.14 16.90 -1.30
N GLU A 231 8.96 16.83 0.03
CA GLU A 231 9.93 16.21 0.93
C GLU A 231 10.06 14.69 0.73
N ARG A 232 9.20 14.03 -0.05
CA ARG A 232 9.25 12.56 -0.23
C ARG A 232 9.42 12.08 -1.66
N SER A 233 8.95 12.84 -2.65
CA SER A 233 8.93 12.40 -4.04
C SER A 233 9.83 13.26 -4.92
N GLY A 234 10.97 12.71 -5.35
CA GLY A 234 11.87 13.40 -6.28
C GLY A 234 11.25 13.58 -7.67
N SER A 235 10.48 12.58 -8.13
CA SER A 235 9.72 12.67 -9.38
C SER A 235 8.64 13.75 -9.33
N PHE A 236 7.96 13.90 -8.18
CA PHE A 236 7.01 15.00 -8.01
C PHE A 236 7.69 16.36 -8.08
N ASN A 237 8.84 16.54 -7.41
CA ASN A 237 9.60 17.78 -7.49
C ASN A 237 9.96 18.15 -8.93
N MET A 238 10.35 17.15 -9.74
CA MET A 238 10.61 17.35 -11.17
C MET A 238 9.36 17.84 -11.91
N LEU A 239 8.20 17.24 -11.65
CA LEU A 239 6.93 17.64 -12.27
C LEU A 239 6.52 19.06 -11.88
N VAL A 240 6.70 19.45 -10.62
CA VAL A 240 6.41 20.82 -10.16
C VAL A 240 7.34 21.83 -10.85
N LEU A 241 8.66 21.57 -10.89
CA LEU A 241 9.61 22.43 -11.61
C LEU A 241 9.28 22.53 -13.10
N GLN A 242 8.90 21.42 -13.75
CA GLN A 242 8.46 21.43 -15.15
C GLN A 242 7.21 22.29 -15.36
N ARG A 243 6.24 22.26 -14.44
CA ARG A 243 5.04 23.11 -14.51
C ARG A 243 5.38 24.58 -14.30
N VAL A 244 6.20 24.92 -13.30
CA VAL A 244 6.72 26.29 -13.10
C VAL A 244 7.45 26.81 -14.35
N LEU A 245 8.20 25.95 -15.05
CA LEU A 245 8.90 26.30 -16.28
C LEU A 245 7.95 26.44 -17.48
N ARG A 246 6.92 25.61 -17.59
CA ARG A 246 5.97 25.63 -18.72
C ARG A 246 4.93 26.72 -18.59
N ASP A 247 4.32 26.84 -17.42
CA ASP A 247 3.15 27.68 -17.19
C ASP A 247 3.58 29.14 -16.97
N ARG A 248 2.72 30.11 -17.30
CA ARG A 248 3.01 31.54 -17.14
C ARG A 248 2.71 32.02 -15.72
N ILE A 249 3.35 31.40 -14.74
CA ILE A 249 3.12 31.68 -13.33
C ILE A 249 4.09 32.77 -12.88
N MET A 250 3.59 33.76 -12.15
CA MET A 250 4.43 34.74 -11.47
C MET A 250 4.62 34.27 -10.04
N LEU A 251 5.79 33.70 -9.75
CA LEU A 251 6.10 33.24 -8.39
C LEU A 251 6.23 34.44 -7.46
N THR A 252 5.47 34.43 -6.37
CA THR A 252 5.73 35.30 -5.22
C THR A 252 7.07 34.93 -4.57
N ARG A 253 7.56 35.80 -3.67
CA ARG A 253 8.79 35.52 -2.92
C ARG A 253 8.67 34.25 -2.08
N GLU A 254 7.54 34.04 -1.41
CA GLU A 254 7.28 32.88 -0.56
C GLU A 254 7.21 31.56 -1.37
N GLU A 255 6.54 31.60 -2.52
CA GLU A 255 6.51 30.45 -3.43
C GLU A 255 7.91 30.18 -4.01
N GLY A 256 8.65 31.24 -4.33
CA GLY A 256 10.04 31.14 -4.75
C GLY A 256 10.92 30.43 -3.71
N GLU A 257 10.73 30.71 -2.42
CA GLU A 257 11.46 30.05 -1.33
C GLU A 257 11.12 28.56 -1.27
N SER A 258 9.84 28.21 -1.46
CA SER A 258 9.39 26.81 -1.52
C SER A 258 9.98 26.06 -2.72
N VAL A 259 9.99 26.69 -3.90
CA VAL A 259 10.58 26.14 -5.12
C VAL A 259 12.09 25.95 -4.99
N ILE A 260 12.82 26.93 -4.42
CA ILE A 260 14.27 26.79 -4.18
C ILE A 260 14.56 25.68 -3.15
N ARG A 261 13.80 25.60 -2.06
CA ARG A 261 13.96 24.53 -1.07
C ARG A 261 13.75 23.15 -1.71
N MET A 262 12.74 23.02 -2.56
CA MET A 262 12.46 21.81 -3.33
C MET A 262 13.59 21.45 -4.30
N ALA A 263 14.10 22.43 -5.05
CA ALA A 263 15.24 22.28 -5.95
C ALA A 263 16.49 21.82 -5.19
N ALA A 264 16.78 22.43 -4.04
CA ALA A 264 17.88 22.05 -3.17
C ALA A 264 17.75 20.60 -2.66
N LEU A 265 16.55 20.18 -2.24
CA LEU A 265 16.27 18.80 -1.84
C LEU A 265 16.49 17.80 -2.98
N LEU A 266 16.05 18.15 -4.18
CA LEU A 266 16.22 17.33 -5.38
C LEU A 266 17.70 17.15 -5.73
N LEU A 267 18.45 18.26 -5.79
CA LEU A 267 19.89 18.25 -6.08
C LEU A 267 20.71 17.57 -4.98
N GLY A 268 20.38 17.80 -3.71
CA GLY A 268 21.03 17.14 -2.58
C GLY A 268 20.78 15.63 -2.50
N ARG A 269 19.70 15.11 -3.11
CA ARG A 269 19.50 13.66 -3.29
C ARG A 269 20.31 13.13 -4.47
N ALA A 270 20.34 13.90 -5.55
CA ALA A 270 21.06 13.56 -6.76
C ALA A 270 22.58 13.46 -6.52
N SER A 271 23.16 14.38 -5.74
CA SER A 271 24.59 14.39 -5.41
C SER A 271 25.04 13.25 -4.48
N ARG A 272 24.15 12.74 -3.63
CA ARG A 272 24.47 11.63 -2.70
C ARG A 272 24.52 10.26 -3.37
N LYS A 273 23.87 10.09 -4.52
CA LYS A 273 24.03 8.90 -5.33
C LYS A 273 25.25 9.13 -6.23
N ASN A 274 26.37 8.49 -5.91
CA ASN A 274 27.55 8.45 -6.79
C ASN A 274 27.18 7.78 -8.13
N ALA A 275 26.60 8.50 -9.09
CA ALA A 275 26.40 8.03 -10.46
C ALA A 275 26.02 9.17 -11.43
N LYS A 276 26.52 9.03 -12.66
CA LYS A 276 26.04 9.60 -13.92
C LYS A 276 24.56 9.23 -14.15
N ASP A 277 23.66 9.77 -13.34
CA ASP A 277 22.23 9.51 -13.43
C ASP A 277 21.61 10.60 -14.32
N ASP A 278 20.99 10.21 -15.44
CA ASP A 278 20.29 11.10 -16.39
C ASP A 278 19.29 12.02 -15.65
N MET A 279 18.69 11.51 -14.57
CA MET A 279 17.83 12.24 -13.65
C MET A 279 18.53 13.42 -12.95
N THR A 280 19.81 13.28 -12.59
CA THR A 280 20.58 14.35 -11.93
C THR A 280 20.83 15.50 -12.90
N GLU A 281 21.25 15.18 -14.13
CA GLU A 281 21.46 16.17 -15.17
C GLU A 281 20.14 16.86 -15.55
N GLN A 282 19.05 16.10 -15.69
CA GLN A 282 17.73 16.64 -15.96
C GLN A 282 17.26 17.57 -14.82
N ALA A 283 17.50 17.19 -13.56
CA ALA A 283 17.16 18.02 -12.41
C ALA A 283 17.96 19.33 -12.41
N MET A 284 19.28 19.27 -12.64
CA MET A 284 20.13 20.47 -12.72
C MET A 284 19.66 21.41 -13.83
N ARG A 285 19.41 20.87 -15.04
CA ARG A 285 18.92 21.66 -16.18
C ARG A 285 17.59 22.36 -15.84
N LEU A 286 16.62 21.63 -15.29
CA LEU A 286 15.33 22.20 -14.90
C LEU A 286 15.47 23.32 -13.86
N VAL A 287 16.34 23.14 -12.85
CA VAL A 287 16.58 24.17 -11.83
C VAL A 287 17.19 25.42 -12.47
N VAL A 288 18.19 25.27 -13.33
CA VAL A 288 18.81 26.39 -14.06
C VAL A 288 17.79 27.12 -14.92
N ASP A 289 16.98 26.39 -15.68
CA ASP A 289 15.99 26.99 -16.57
C ASP A 289 14.89 27.71 -15.77
N CYS A 290 14.47 27.17 -14.63
CA CYS A 290 13.55 27.86 -13.72
C CYS A 290 14.17 29.17 -13.18
N ILE A 291 15.43 29.13 -12.72
CA ILE A 291 16.13 30.32 -12.22
C ILE A 291 16.26 31.40 -13.29
N ARG A 292 16.56 31.00 -14.54
CA ARG A 292 16.65 31.92 -15.69
C ARG A 292 15.31 32.55 -16.03
N LYS A 293 14.23 31.77 -15.99
CA LYS A 293 12.89 32.24 -16.31
C LYS A 293 12.32 33.16 -15.22
N HIS A 294 12.64 32.89 -13.95
CA HIS A 294 12.03 33.55 -12.79
C HIS A 294 13.08 34.29 -11.94
N PRO A 295 13.25 35.61 -12.10
CA PRO A 295 14.28 36.39 -11.41
C PRO A 295 14.24 36.30 -9.87
N VAL A 296 13.05 36.11 -9.29
CA VAL A 296 12.88 35.92 -7.84
C VAL A 296 13.67 34.71 -7.33
N LEU A 297 13.77 33.64 -8.13
CA LEU A 297 14.53 32.44 -7.79
C LEU A 297 16.03 32.69 -7.80
N ALA A 298 16.55 33.59 -8.65
CA ALA A 298 17.98 33.89 -8.72
C ALA A 298 18.50 34.56 -7.44
N GLY A 299 17.72 35.51 -6.90
CA GLY A 299 18.04 36.16 -5.62
C GLY A 299 18.01 35.18 -4.45
N LEU A 300 17.00 34.31 -4.43
CA LEU A 300 16.86 33.29 -3.39
C LEU A 300 17.93 32.19 -3.47
N HIS A 301 18.30 31.76 -4.68
CA HIS A 301 19.37 30.79 -4.89
C HIS A 301 20.72 31.32 -4.37
N ARG A 302 21.04 32.59 -4.60
CA ARG A 302 22.27 33.22 -4.07
C ARG A 302 22.31 33.15 -2.54
N LYS A 303 21.21 33.56 -1.88
CA LYS A 303 21.06 33.47 -0.43
C LYS A 303 21.22 32.03 0.08
N TYR A 304 20.53 31.07 -0.55
CA TYR A 304 20.58 29.66 -0.14
C TYR A 304 21.97 29.03 -0.29
N ARG A 305 22.73 29.44 -1.32
CA ARG A 305 24.12 29.01 -1.53
C ARG A 305 25.05 29.53 -0.42
N GLU A 306 24.86 30.77 0.01
CA GLU A 306 25.63 31.37 1.11
C GLU A 306 25.32 30.71 2.46
N GLU A 307 24.05 30.38 2.70
CA GLU A 307 23.60 29.74 3.96
C GLU A 307 23.93 28.24 4.03
N GLN A 308 24.04 27.55 2.88
CA GLN A 308 24.27 26.10 2.81
C GLN A 308 25.33 25.70 1.75
N PRO A 309 26.62 26.05 1.96
CA PRO A 309 27.67 25.88 0.95
C PRO A 309 27.94 24.42 0.55
N GLY A 310 27.52 23.43 1.35
CA GLY A 310 27.67 22.01 1.05
C GLY A 310 26.61 21.40 0.12
N LEU A 311 25.50 22.10 -0.17
CA LEU A 311 24.39 21.55 -0.97
C LEU A 311 24.51 21.82 -2.47
N PHE A 312 25.25 22.87 -2.87
CA PHE A 312 25.47 23.28 -4.25
C PHE A 312 26.97 23.30 -4.55
N CYS A 313 27.51 22.18 -5.02
CA CYS A 313 28.93 22.08 -5.32
C CYS A 313 29.30 22.92 -6.56
N HIS A 314 30.42 23.64 -6.53
CA HIS A 314 30.85 24.61 -7.55
C HIS A 314 30.96 24.08 -9.00
N ARG A 315 30.93 22.75 -9.21
CA ARG A 315 31.05 22.14 -10.55
C ARG A 315 29.75 22.03 -11.34
N ASP A 316 28.59 22.20 -10.72
CA ASP A 316 27.32 21.72 -11.29
C ASP A 316 26.54 22.75 -12.14
N LEU A 317 26.92 24.03 -12.14
CA LEU A 317 26.16 25.09 -12.82
C LEU A 317 26.85 25.69 -14.06
N GLY A 318 27.93 25.07 -14.54
CA GLY A 318 28.48 25.41 -15.85
C GLY A 318 28.87 26.88 -16.02
N GLU A 319 29.41 27.52 -14.98
CA GLU A 319 30.19 28.75 -15.13
C GLU A 319 31.52 28.38 -15.84
N ARG A 320 31.44 28.09 -17.14
CA ARG A 320 32.58 28.29 -18.04
C ARG A 320 32.74 29.79 -18.18
N SER A 321 33.56 30.34 -17.29
CA SER A 321 34.15 31.67 -17.47
C SER A 321 34.77 31.72 -18.86
N THR A 322 34.17 32.50 -19.76
CA THR A 322 34.83 32.95 -20.97
C THR A 322 36.02 33.82 -20.55
N ALA A 323 37.21 33.24 -20.68
CA ALA A 323 38.47 33.94 -20.85
C ALA A 323 38.93 33.67 -22.29
#